data_AF-A0AAU1HSQ5-F1
#
_entry.id   AF-A0AAU1HSQ5-F1
#
_cell.length_a   1.000
_cell.length_b   1.000
_cell.length_c   1.000
_cell.angle_alpha   90.00
_cell.angle_beta   90.00
_cell.angle_gamma   90.00
#
_symmetry.space_group_name_H-M   'P 1'
#
loop_
_entity.id
_entity.type
_entity.pdbx_description
1 polymer ?
#
loop_
_entity_poly.entity_id
_entity_poly.type
_entity_poly.pdbx_seq_one_letter_code
_entity_poly.pdbx_strand_id
1 'polypeptide(L)' 'MSRTSALVASGDHEIGFVDGSWCSVRFGGQGWSRMASAFPVRLSHLESVPHRG' A
#
# COMPACT_ATOMS: atom_id res chain seq x y z
N MET A 1 -17.69 -0.09 15.79
CA MET A 1 -16.70 0.96 16.14
C MET A 1 -15.34 0.45 15.67
N SER A 2 -14.49 1.07 14.85
CA SER A 2 -14.38 2.35 14.15
C SER A 2 -13.93 2.04 12.71
N ARG A 3 -14.56 2.60 11.67
CA ARG A 3 -14.09 2.46 10.27
C ARG A 3 -13.38 3.75 9.86
N THR A 4 -12.15 3.94 10.30
CA THR A 4 -11.25 4.91 9.68
C THR A 4 -10.96 4.43 8.26
N SER A 5 -11.65 4.98 7.27
CA SER A 5 -11.31 4.74 5.87
C SER A 5 -10.15 5.66 5.50
N ALA A 6 -8.95 5.11 5.46
CA ALA A 6 -7.80 5.84 4.95
C ALA A 6 -7.96 6.07 3.42
N LEU A 7 -7.67 7.29 2.98
CA LEU A 7 -7.66 7.68 1.57
C LEU A 7 -6.22 7.81 1.10
N VAL A 8 -5.99 7.53 -0.19
CA VAL A 8 -4.69 7.68 -0.85
C VAL A 8 -4.88 8.46 -2.15
N ALA A 9 -3.99 9.41 -2.42
CA ALA A 9 -3.97 10.16 -3.67
C ALA A 9 -3.35 9.32 -4.80
N SER A 10 -3.85 9.48 -6.03
CA SER A 10 -3.21 8.94 -7.22
C SER A 10 -1.78 9.46 -7.39
N GLY A 11 -0.89 8.65 -7.96
CA GLY A 11 0.51 9.02 -8.20
C GLY A 11 1.50 7.98 -7.71
N ASP A 12 2.78 8.35 -7.72
CA ASP A 12 3.87 7.52 -7.22
C ASP A 12 4.15 7.83 -5.76
N HIS A 13 4.25 6.79 -4.94
CA HIS A 13 4.49 6.88 -3.50
C HIS A 13 5.69 6.03 -3.14
N GLU A 14 6.60 6.60 -2.36
CA GLU A 14 7.82 5.94 -1.95
C GLU A 14 7.67 5.35 -0.55
N ILE A 15 8.07 4.09 -0.40
CA ILE A 15 8.10 3.37 0.87
C ILE A 15 9.55 3.02 1.18
N GLY A 16 10.08 3.61 2.25
CA GLY A 16 11.43 3.32 2.76
C GLY A 16 11.41 2.21 3.80
N PHE A 17 12.40 1.32 3.73
CA PHE A 17 12.59 0.23 4.68
C PHE A 17 13.76 0.50 5.63
N VAL A 18 13.78 -0.19 6.76
CA VAL A 18 14.80 0.00 7.82
C VAL A 18 16.20 -0.40 7.38
N ASP A 19 16.32 -1.25 6.35
CA ASP A 19 17.59 -1.65 5.74
C ASP A 19 18.14 -0.61 4.75
N GLY A 20 17.44 0.53 4.58
CA GLY A 20 17.82 1.60 3.66
C GLY A 20 17.37 1.37 2.22
N SER A 21 16.69 0.25 1.92
CA SER A 21 16.07 0.02 0.62
C SER A 21 14.77 0.83 0.45
N TRP A 22 14.35 1.00 -0.80
CA TRP A 22 13.16 1.77 -1.17
C TRP A 22 12.34 1.02 -2.23
N CYS A 23 11.03 1.21 -2.19
CA CYS A 23 10.11 0.72 -3.20
C CYS A 23 9.09 1.82 -3.57
N SER A 24 8.94 2.04 -4.87
CA SER A 24 7.92 2.92 -5.43
C SER A 24 6.63 2.13 -5.71
N VAL A 25 5.50 2.66 -5.23
CA VAL A 25 4.16 2.13 -5.51
C VAL A 25 3.37 3.17 -6.29
N ARG A 26 2.89 2.80 -7.48
CA ARG A 26 2.04 3.66 -8.32
C ARG A 26 0.57 3.36 -8.08
N PHE A 27 -0.19 4.34 -7.59
CA PHE A 27 -1.66 4.28 -7.59
C PHE A 27 -2.23 4.95 -8.84
N GLY A 28 -2.84 4.16 -9.70
CA GLY A 28 -3.60 4.65 -10.85
C GLY A 28 -4.92 5.33 -10.44
N GLY A 29 -5.55 5.99 -11.40
CA GLY A 29 -6.82 6.72 -11.22
C GLY A 29 -6.63 8.24 -11.10
N GLN A 30 -7.73 8.95 -10.81
CA GLN A 30 -7.72 10.40 -10.57
C GLN A 30 -8.18 10.71 -9.15
N GLY A 31 -7.44 11.60 -8.47
CA GLY A 31 -7.84 12.13 -7.18
C GLY A 31 -7.60 11.15 -6.02
N TRP A 32 -8.50 11.16 -5.04
CA TRP A 32 -8.39 10.36 -3.82
C TRP A 32 -9.22 9.09 -3.90
N SER A 33 -8.60 7.95 -3.59
CA SER A 33 -9.25 6.64 -3.54
C SER A 33 -9.19 6.05 -2.14
N ARG A 34 -10.14 5.17 -1.79
CA ARG A 34 -10.05 4.40 -0.54
C ARG A 34 -8.89 3.42 -0.63
N MET A 35 -8.07 3.33 0.42
CA MET A 35 -6.96 2.37 0.46
C MET A 35 -7.41 0.94 0.19
N ALA A 36 -8.58 0.51 0.69
CA ALA A 36 -9.12 -0.83 0.44
C ALA A 36 -9.46 -1.10 -1.04
N SER A 37 -9.69 -0.06 -1.83
CA SER A 37 -9.92 -0.16 -3.28
C SER A 37 -8.60 -0.13 -4.07
N ALA A 38 -7.59 0.60 -3.55
CA ALA A 38 -6.27 0.71 -4.15
C ALA A 38 -5.36 -0.50 -3.83
N PHE A 39 -5.56 -1.11 -2.66
CA PHE A 39 -4.86 -2.29 -2.16
C PHE A 39 -5.88 -3.40 -1.90
N PRO A 40 -6.18 -4.25 -2.91
CA PRO A 40 -7.12 -5.36 -2.73
C PRO A 40 -6.57 -6.41 -1.75
N VAL A 41 -5.26 -6.42 -1.51
CA VAL A 41 -4.58 -7.33 -0.59
C VAL A 41 -4.11 -6.53 0.62
N ARG A 42 -4.67 -6.83 1.80
CA ARG A 42 -4.13 -6.36 3.07
C ARG A 42 -3.05 -7.34 3.50
N LEU A 43 -1.79 -6.99 3.27
CA LEU A 43 -0.68 -7.70 3.90
C LEU A 43 -0.84 -7.52 5.41
N SER A 44 -1.20 -8.60 6.10
CA SER A 44 -1.18 -8.61 7.56
C SER A 44 0.26 -8.83 8.02
N HIS A 45 0.61 -8.38 9.23
CA HIS A 45 1.95 -8.62 9.78
C HIS A 45 2.26 -10.13 9.96
N LEU A 46 1.24 -10.99 9.84
CA LEU A 46 1.33 -12.45 9.91
C LEU A 46 1.50 -13.11 8.54
N GLU A 47 1.31 -12.38 7.44
CA GLU A 47 1.55 -12.91 6.10
C GLU A 47 3.00 -12.67 5.71
N SER A 48 3.83 -13.67 5.97
CA SER A 48 5.14 -13.81 5.32
C SER A 48 4.92 -13.72 3.81
N VAL A 49 5.42 -12.67 3.17
CA VAL A 49 5.44 -12.55 1.71
C VAL A 49 6.11 -13.82 1.15
N PRO A 50 5.45 -14.58 0.25
CA PRO A 50 6.09 -15.77 -0.30
C PRO A 50 7.35 -15.33 -1.04
N HIS A 51 8.50 -15.84 -0.58
CA HIS A 51 9.74 -15.76 -1.34
C HIS A 51 9.46 -16.38 -2.71
N ARG A 52 9.60 -15.58 -3.77
CA ARG A 52 9.71 -16.13 -5.13
C ARG A 52 11.00 -16.95 -5.17
N GLY A 53 10.87 -18.27 -5.12
CA GLY A 53 11.78 -19.18 -5.81
C GLY A 53 11.50 -19.16 -7.30
#